data_AF-W9YF06-F1
#
_entry.id   AF-W9YF06-F1
#
_cell.length_a   1.000
_cell.length_b   1.000
_cell.length_c   1.000
_cell.angle_alpha   90.00
_cell.angle_beta   90.00
_cell.angle_gamma   90.00
#
_symmetry.space_group_name_H-M   'P 1'
#
loop_
_entity.id
_entity.type
_entity.pdbx_description
1 polymer ?
#
loop_
_entity_poly.entity_id
_entity_poly.type
_entity_poly.pdbx_seq_one_letter_code
_entity_poly.pdbx_strand_id
1 'polypeptide(L)'
;MIKRAFLAGDTATKPLLSQFISSFRVSQLDMFEGVKRVTKTTDADWTITHSLARERWEKGAAEVRQGNYMGFTEMLYSGMFVPGANGSHGDYQSRRELHNGLLSLPVEDLDEATDVGVRMGENGEVNRSH
;
A
#
# COMPACT_ATOMS: atom_id res chain seq x y z
N MET A 1 -1.38 45.53 3.88
CA MET A 1 -1.14 44.93 5.21
C MET A 1 -2.48 44.55 5.81
N ILE A 2 -2.85 43.27 5.81
CA ILE A 2 -4.03 42.79 6.56
C ILE A 2 -3.51 41.80 7.60
N LYS A 3 -3.45 42.27 8.85
CA LYS A 3 -3.10 41.46 10.02
C LYS A 3 -4.36 40.76 10.53
N ARG A 4 -4.25 39.44 10.67
CA ARG A 4 -4.79 38.58 11.72
C ARG A 4 -6.08 39.02 12.42
N ALA A 5 -7.13 38.24 12.21
CA ALA A 5 -8.01 37.78 13.27
C ALA A 5 -8.57 36.42 12.85
N PHE A 6 -7.87 35.33 13.20
CA PHE A 6 -8.55 34.05 13.33
C PHE A 6 -8.59 33.72 14.81
N LEU A 7 -9.81 33.49 15.23
CA LEU A 7 -10.32 33.55 16.59
C LEU A 7 -9.84 32.36 17.40
N ALA A 8 -9.78 32.57 18.72
CA ALA A 8 -9.79 31.51 19.71
C ALA A 8 -11.00 30.60 19.43
N GLY A 9 -10.73 29.40 18.92
CA GLY A 9 -11.69 28.33 18.74
C GLY A 9 -11.37 27.22 19.72
N ASP A 10 -12.31 27.01 20.64
CA ASP A 10 -12.65 25.77 21.34
C ASP A 10 -11.69 24.58 21.19
N THR A 11 -11.21 24.04 22.31
CA THR A 11 -10.37 22.83 22.39
C THR A 11 -11.07 21.55 21.92
N ALA A 12 -12.34 21.61 21.49
CA ALA A 12 -13.15 20.45 21.13
C ALA A 12 -13.03 19.97 19.67
N THR A 13 -12.46 20.73 18.73
CA THR A 13 -12.23 20.22 17.36
C THR A 13 -10.98 20.83 16.74
N LYS A 14 -9.82 20.21 17.03
CA LYS A 14 -8.61 20.44 16.24
C LYS A 14 -8.88 19.89 14.83
N PRO A 15 -8.82 20.69 13.75
CA PRO A 15 -8.97 20.16 12.41
C PRO A 15 -7.89 19.12 12.19
N LEU A 16 -8.28 17.90 11.86
CA LEU A 16 -7.35 16.83 11.55
C LEU A 16 -6.74 17.13 10.18
N LEU A 17 -5.58 17.78 10.19
CA LEU A 17 -4.86 18.14 8.96
C LEU A 17 -4.35 16.91 8.19
N SER A 18 -4.36 15.72 8.81
CA SER A 18 -3.99 14.45 8.17
C SER A 18 -4.69 13.26 8.82
N GLN A 19 -5.42 12.48 8.03
CA GLN A 19 -6.05 11.23 8.46
C GLN A 19 -5.22 10.04 7.99
N PHE A 20 -4.81 9.17 8.92
CA PHE A 20 -4.17 7.90 8.61
C PHE A 20 -5.10 6.77 9.04
N ILE A 21 -5.37 5.84 8.15
CA ILE A 21 -6.14 4.62 8.41
C ILE A 21 -5.30 3.44 7.98
N SER A 22 -5.48 2.28 8.59
CA SER A 22 -4.80 1.05 8.17
C SER A 22 -5.75 -0.12 8.27
N SER A 23 -5.92 -0.84 7.17
CA SER A 23 -6.56 -2.16 7.16
C SER A 23 -5.53 -3.24 7.47
N PHE A 24 -4.36 -3.16 6.81
CA PHE A 24 -3.30 -4.15 6.90
C PHE A 24 -1.92 -3.48 6.98
N ARG A 25 -1.04 -4.06 7.81
CA ARG A 25 0.39 -3.79 7.83
C ARG A 25 1.12 -5.10 7.65
N VAL A 26 1.40 -5.43 6.40
CA VAL A 26 1.84 -6.77 5.96
C VAL A 26 3.02 -6.67 5.02
N SER A 27 3.78 -7.76 4.93
CA SER A 27 4.85 -7.96 3.96
C SER A 27 4.33 -8.63 2.67
N GLN A 28 5.17 -8.68 1.62
CA GLN A 28 4.86 -9.48 0.42
C GLN A 28 4.73 -10.97 0.72
N LEU A 29 5.46 -11.47 1.73
CA LEU A 29 5.35 -12.86 2.15
C LEU A 29 4.01 -13.11 2.83
N ASP A 30 3.55 -12.22 3.72
CA ASP A 30 2.24 -12.38 4.38
C ASP A 30 1.10 -12.46 3.37
N MET A 31 1.14 -11.63 2.31
CA MET A 31 0.18 -11.68 1.20
C MET A 31 0.26 -13.01 0.43
N PHE A 32 1.48 -13.49 0.12
CA PHE A 32 1.66 -14.78 -0.57
C PHE A 32 1.20 -15.97 0.28
N GLU A 33 1.50 -15.97 1.58
CA GLU A 33 1.00 -16.97 2.51
C GLU A 33 -0.53 -16.93 2.62
N GLY A 34 -1.16 -15.75 2.57
CA GLY A 34 -2.62 -15.59 2.51
C GLY A 34 -3.21 -16.26 1.27
N VAL A 35 -2.62 -16.01 0.09
CA VAL A 35 -3.05 -16.66 -1.16
C VAL A 35 -2.97 -18.18 -1.03
N LYS A 36 -1.87 -18.71 -0.48
CA LYS A 36 -1.71 -20.16 -0.27
C LYS A 36 -2.78 -20.73 0.66
N ARG A 37 -3.09 -20.06 1.79
CA ARG A 37 -4.13 -20.50 2.73
C ARG A 37 -5.51 -20.55 2.07
N VAL A 38 -5.89 -19.47 1.39
CA VAL A 38 -7.19 -19.34 0.70
C VAL A 38 -7.34 -20.39 -0.41
N THR A 39 -6.32 -20.53 -1.25
CA THR A 39 -6.34 -21.45 -2.40
C THR A 39 -6.01 -22.90 -2.03
N LYS A 40 -5.64 -23.16 -0.77
CA LYS A 40 -5.17 -24.46 -0.27
C LYS A 40 -3.99 -25.01 -1.07
N THR A 41 -3.11 -24.12 -1.53
CA THR A 41 -1.88 -24.45 -2.25
C THR A 41 -0.67 -24.42 -1.33
N THR A 42 0.44 -24.95 -1.81
CA THR A 42 1.74 -25.01 -1.14
C THR A 42 2.82 -24.44 -2.04
N ASP A 43 4.05 -24.25 -1.55
CA ASP A 43 5.16 -23.77 -2.37
C ASP A 43 5.42 -24.63 -3.62
N ALA A 44 5.09 -25.92 -3.57
CA ALA A 44 5.24 -26.83 -4.71
C ALA A 44 4.31 -26.48 -5.89
N ASP A 45 3.24 -25.73 -5.64
CA ASP A 45 2.26 -25.32 -6.65
C ASP A 45 2.65 -24.01 -7.35
N TRP A 46 3.71 -23.32 -6.90
CA TRP A 46 4.09 -22.00 -7.39
C TRP A 46 5.52 -21.96 -7.93
N THR A 47 5.73 -21.22 -9.02
CA THR A 47 7.08 -20.82 -9.43
C THR A 47 7.48 -19.56 -8.67
N ILE A 48 8.32 -19.71 -7.64
CA ILE A 48 8.75 -18.59 -6.79
C ILE A 48 10.07 -18.03 -7.31
N THR A 49 10.10 -16.73 -7.60
CA THR A 49 11.32 -16.00 -7.99
C THR A 49 11.58 -14.82 -7.05
N HIS A 50 12.85 -14.46 -6.90
CA HIS A 50 13.28 -13.37 -6.02
C HIS A 50 14.06 -12.34 -6.82
N SER A 51 13.93 -11.08 -6.41
CA SER A 51 14.68 -9.96 -6.99
C SER A 51 14.80 -8.85 -5.97
N LEU A 52 15.89 -8.10 -6.02
CA LEU A 52 16.09 -6.99 -5.09
C LEU A 52 15.15 -5.83 -5.45
N ALA A 53 14.40 -5.34 -4.46
CA ALA A 53 13.50 -4.20 -4.64
C ALA A 53 14.25 -2.96 -5.14
N ARG A 54 15.51 -2.78 -4.71
CA ARG A 54 16.38 -1.70 -5.17
C ARG A 54 16.64 -1.76 -6.68
N GLU A 55 16.97 -2.93 -7.21
CA GLU A 55 17.24 -3.10 -8.64
C GLU A 55 16.00 -2.82 -9.48
N ARG A 56 14.83 -3.32 -9.07
CA ARG A 56 13.55 -3.02 -9.73
C ARG A 56 13.23 -1.52 -9.71
N TRP A 57 13.47 -0.87 -8.58
CA TRP A 57 13.25 0.58 -8.46
C TRP A 57 14.17 1.36 -9.39
N GLU A 58 15.46 1.04 -9.41
CA GLU A 58 16.46 1.71 -10.25
C GLU A 58 16.16 1.51 -11.74
N LYS A 59 15.77 0.28 -12.14
CA LYS A 59 15.35 -0.04 -13.50
C LYS A 59 14.14 0.78 -13.92
N GLY A 60 13.04 0.71 -13.16
CA GLY A 60 11.83 1.47 -13.47
C GLY A 60 12.09 2.98 -13.49
N ALA A 61 12.89 3.50 -12.56
CA ALA A 61 13.28 4.91 -12.55
C ALA A 61 14.13 5.30 -13.78
N ALA A 62 14.99 4.41 -14.28
CA ALA A 62 15.75 4.64 -15.50
C ALA A 62 14.82 4.70 -16.74
N GLU A 63 13.86 3.78 -16.85
CA GLU A 63 12.86 3.76 -17.92
C GLU A 63 12.02 5.05 -17.93
N VAL A 64 11.51 5.48 -16.76
CA VAL A 64 10.74 6.71 -16.62
C VAL A 64 11.56 7.94 -17.03
N ARG A 65 12.84 8.03 -16.62
CA ARG A 65 13.73 9.13 -17.02
C ARG A 65 13.96 9.20 -18.54
N GLN A 66 13.87 8.06 -19.23
CA GLN A 66 13.98 7.97 -20.69
C GLN A 66 12.64 8.22 -21.40
N GLY A 67 11.57 8.56 -20.66
CA GLY A 67 10.24 8.79 -21.21
C GLY A 67 9.40 7.53 -21.38
N ASN A 68 9.92 6.35 -21.01
CA ASN A 68 9.15 5.12 -20.98
C ASN A 68 8.39 4.99 -19.65
N TYR A 69 7.14 5.46 -19.65
CA TYR A 69 6.29 5.41 -18.46
C TYR A 69 5.81 4.01 -18.07
N MET A 70 6.05 2.97 -18.89
CA MET A 70 5.76 1.59 -18.48
C MET A 70 6.57 1.18 -17.25
N GLY A 71 7.77 1.75 -17.08
CA GLY A 71 8.60 1.54 -15.89
C GLY A 71 8.07 2.22 -14.62
N PHE A 72 7.05 3.08 -14.73
CA PHE A 72 6.50 3.82 -13.59
C PHE A 72 5.86 2.89 -12.56
N THR A 73 5.11 1.88 -13.00
CA THR A 73 4.48 0.90 -12.09
C THR A 73 5.53 0.09 -11.34
N GLU A 74 6.56 -0.39 -12.05
CA GLU A 74 7.67 -1.13 -11.43
C GLU A 74 8.42 -0.23 -10.43
N MET A 75 8.73 1.00 -10.80
CA MET A 75 9.36 1.99 -9.92
C MET A 75 8.51 2.31 -8.69
N LEU A 76 7.21 2.53 -8.86
CA LEU A 76 6.32 2.93 -7.78
C LEU A 76 6.18 1.81 -6.74
N TYR A 77 5.86 0.60 -7.21
CA TYR A 77 5.63 -0.55 -6.34
C TYR A 77 6.91 -0.96 -5.60
N SER A 78 8.03 -1.13 -6.32
CA SER A 78 9.30 -1.52 -5.70
C SER A 78 9.85 -0.44 -4.76
N GLY A 79 9.62 0.84 -5.07
CA GLY A 79 10.05 1.96 -4.25
C GLY A 79 9.45 1.99 -2.85
N MET A 80 8.30 1.34 -2.60
CA MET A 80 7.73 1.21 -1.24
C MET A 80 8.64 0.40 -0.29
N PHE A 81 9.47 -0.49 -0.83
CA PHE A 81 10.32 -1.40 -0.07
C PHE A 81 11.78 -0.93 0.03
N VAL A 82 12.13 0.22 -0.57
CA VAL A 82 13.50 0.71 -0.66
C VAL A 82 13.66 1.97 0.18
N PRO A 83 14.39 1.94 1.32
CA PRO A 83 14.59 3.12 2.14
C PRO A 83 15.14 4.31 1.33
N GLY A 84 14.50 5.47 1.47
CA GLY A 84 14.85 6.71 0.76
C GLY A 84 14.34 6.80 -0.69
N ALA A 85 13.81 5.72 -1.28
CA ALA A 85 13.17 5.78 -2.60
C ALA A 85 11.75 6.35 -2.50
N ASN A 86 11.33 7.14 -3.50
CA ASN A 86 9.95 7.67 -3.65
C ASN A 86 9.35 8.30 -2.37
N GLY A 87 10.17 8.92 -1.51
CA GLY A 87 9.70 9.43 -0.23
C GLY A 87 9.22 8.32 0.72
N SER A 88 9.89 7.17 0.73
CA SER A 88 9.52 5.92 1.41
C SER A 88 8.96 6.07 2.83
N HIS A 89 7.62 5.97 2.91
CA HIS A 89 6.83 5.79 4.13
C HIS A 89 5.80 4.67 3.94
N GLY A 90 6.16 3.57 3.26
CA GLY A 90 5.24 2.44 3.04
C GLY A 90 4.65 1.91 4.35
N ASP A 91 5.46 1.93 5.41
CA ASP A 91 5.01 1.74 6.79
C ASP A 91 4.86 3.09 7.50
N TYR A 92 3.73 3.78 7.27
CA TYR A 92 3.37 4.97 8.03
C TYR A 92 2.82 4.63 9.42
N GLN A 93 2.23 3.45 9.59
CA GLN A 93 1.62 3.01 10.84
C GLN A 93 2.64 2.91 11.99
N SER A 94 3.92 2.59 11.71
CA SER A 94 4.96 2.63 12.75
C SER A 94 5.36 4.04 13.19
N ARG A 95 4.91 5.10 12.51
CA ARG A 95 5.36 6.48 12.71
C ARG A 95 4.22 7.49 12.90
N ARG A 96 2.97 7.05 12.79
CA ARG A 96 1.77 7.90 12.78
C ARG A 96 0.66 7.24 13.58
N GLU A 97 -0.16 8.06 14.23
CA GLU A 97 -1.38 7.62 14.88
C GLU A 97 -2.43 7.23 13.82
N LEU A 98 -3.12 6.12 14.06
CA LEU A 98 -4.23 5.67 13.22
C LEU A 98 -5.55 6.22 13.72
N HIS A 99 -6.41 6.61 12.78
CA HIS A 99 -7.71 7.20 13.02
C HIS A 99 -8.83 6.16 12.83
N ASN A 100 -8.52 4.87 12.66
CA ASN A 100 -9.51 3.80 12.51
C ASN A 100 -10.56 3.83 13.62
N GLY A 101 -10.15 3.94 14.88
CA GLY A 101 -11.05 4.00 16.02
C GLY A 101 -11.93 5.26 16.03
N LEU A 102 -11.34 6.42 15.70
CA LEU A 102 -12.08 7.68 15.58
C LEU A 102 -13.17 7.60 14.48
N LEU A 103 -12.85 6.92 13.38
CA LEU A 103 -13.74 6.74 12.24
C LEU A 103 -14.63 5.50 12.37
N SER A 104 -14.53 4.75 13.47
CA SER A 104 -15.25 3.48 13.67
C SER A 104 -15.07 2.49 12.51
N LEU A 105 -13.87 2.46 11.91
CA LEU A 105 -13.56 1.52 10.85
C LEU A 105 -13.41 0.09 11.41
N PRO A 106 -13.88 -0.94 10.68
CA PRO A 106 -13.75 -2.32 11.12
C PRO A 106 -12.28 -2.76 11.15
N VAL A 107 -12.02 -3.82 11.91
CA VAL A 107 -10.80 -4.62 11.76
C VAL A 107 -11.09 -5.66 10.69
N GLU A 108 -10.27 -5.68 9.65
CA GLU A 108 -10.43 -6.59 8.51
C GLU A 108 -9.53 -7.82 8.66
N ASP A 109 -9.99 -8.95 8.16
CA ASP A 109 -9.19 -10.17 8.07
C ASP A 109 -8.50 -10.25 6.69
N LEU A 110 -7.20 -10.55 6.70
CA LEU A 110 -6.41 -10.58 5.47
C LEU A 110 -6.81 -11.74 4.56
N ASP A 111 -7.16 -12.90 5.13
CA ASP A 111 -7.53 -14.08 4.35
C ASP A 111 -8.91 -13.90 3.70
N GLU A 112 -9.86 -13.29 4.42
CA GLU A 112 -11.16 -12.90 3.84
C GLU A 112 -11.00 -11.92 2.66
N ALA A 113 -10.17 -10.88 2.81
CA ALA A 113 -9.89 -9.94 1.72
C ALA A 113 -9.16 -10.62 0.54
N THR A 114 -8.26 -11.56 0.85
CA THR A 114 -7.53 -12.33 -0.16
C THR A 114 -8.45 -13.26 -0.94
N ASP A 115 -9.39 -13.94 -0.27
CA ASP A 115 -10.42 -14.78 -0.89
C ASP A 115 -11.26 -14.00 -1.90
N VAL A 116 -11.71 -12.81 -1.53
CA VAL A 116 -12.42 -11.91 -2.45
C VAL A 116 -11.55 -11.57 -3.67
N GLY A 117 -10.27 -11.24 -3.47
CA GLY A 117 -9.34 -10.92 -4.54
C GLY A 117 -9.10 -12.08 -5.50
N VAL A 118 -8.89 -13.28 -4.97
CA VAL A 118 -8.73 -14.51 -5.77
C VAL A 118 -9.99 -14.78 -6.58
N ARG A 119 -11.16 -14.78 -5.93
CA ARG A 119 -12.47 -14.97 -6.59
C ARG A 119 -12.68 -13.97 -7.74
N MET A 120 -12.38 -12.69 -7.52
CA MET A 120 -12.48 -11.67 -8.56
C MET A 120 -11.54 -11.96 -9.75
N GLY A 121 -10.31 -12.41 -9.47
CA GLY A 121 -9.34 -12.81 -10.48
C GLY A 121 -9.82 -13.98 -11.33
N GLU A 122 -10.33 -15.03 -10.69
CA GLU A 122 -10.85 -16.23 -11.35
C GLU A 122 -12.11 -15.94 -12.18
N ASN A 123 -12.97 -15.03 -11.71
CA ASN A 123 -14.19 -14.64 -12.40
C ASN A 123 -13.98 -13.59 -13.50
N GLY A 124 -12.76 -13.07 -13.68
CA GLY A 124 -12.50 -11.99 -14.63
C GLY A 124 -13.12 -10.63 -14.24
N GLU A 125 -13.38 -10.41 -12.94
CA GLU A 125 -13.95 -9.18 -12.38
C GLU A 125 -12.88 -8.11 -12.09
N VAL A 126 -11.59 -8.44 -12.27
CA VAL A 126 -10.48 -7.49 -12.12
C VAL A 126 -10.41 -6.59 -13.34
N ASN A 127 -10.66 -5.29 -13.14
CA ASN A 127 -10.51 -4.30 -14.19
C ASN A 127 -9.06 -4.26 -14.67
N ARG A 128 -8.84 -4.51 -15.96
CA ARG A 128 -7.51 -4.39 -16.58
C ARG A 128 -7.26 -2.92 -16.88
N SER A 129 -6.54 -2.24 -16.00
CA SER A 129 -6.00 -0.92 -16.32
C SER A 129 -4.76 -1.09 -17.20
N HIS A 130 -4.82 -0.46 -18.39
CA HIS A 130 -3.75 -0.11 -19.36
C HIS A 130 -2.46 -0.95 -19.39
#